data_AF-X1ER81-F1
#
_entry.id   AF-X1ER81-F1
#
_cell.length_a   1.000
_cell.length_b   1.000
_cell.length_c   1.000
_cell.angle_alpha   90.00
_cell.angle_beta   90.00
_cell.angle_gamma   90.00
#
_symmetry.space_group_name_H-M   'P 1'
#
loop_
_entity.id
_entity.type
_entity.pdbx_description
1 polymer ?
#
loop_
_entity_poly.entity_id
_entity_poly.type
_entity_poly.pdbx_seq_one_letter_code
_entity_poly.pdbx_strand_id
1 'polypeptide(L)' 'MIEREKEIYRSMVKDVKKPSEIVEKIVNGKLEKFYSDVCLLEQPFVKIPEKTVGEYVKEQIAKFGENIVIRRFVRFRLGE' A
#
# COMPACT_ATOMS: atom_id res chain seq x y z
N MET A 1 -13.29 2.60 -2.84
CA MET A 1 -12.39 1.42 -2.88
C MET A 1 -11.84 1.14 -1.49
N ILE A 2 -11.13 2.10 -0.87
CA ILE A 2 -10.56 1.94 0.48
C ILE A 2 -11.61 1.68 1.57
N GLU A 3 -12.72 2.43 1.60
CA GLU A 3 -13.76 2.21 2.62
C GLU A 3 -14.42 0.82 2.51
N ARG A 4 -14.66 0.36 1.27
CA ARG A 4 -15.17 -0.99 1.00
C ARG A 4 -14.21 -2.07 1.49
N GLU A 5 -12.91 -1.91 1.24
CA GLU A 5 -11.89 -2.85 1.69
C GLU A 5 -11.80 -2.88 3.23
N LYS A 6 -11.88 -1.70 3.86
CA LYS A 6 -11.94 -1.55 5.32
C LYS A 6 -13.17 -2.21 5.93
N GLU A 7 -14.34 -2.09 5.30
CA GLU A 7 -15.56 -2.78 5.71
C GLU A 7 -15.43 -4.31 5.61
N ILE A 8 -14.83 -4.82 4.52
CA ILE A 8 -14.55 -6.25 4.34
C ILE A 8 -13.64 -6.78 5.46
N TYR A 9 -12.57 -6.05 5.80
CA TYR A 9 -11.69 -6.46 6.90
C TYR A 9 -12.37 -6.35 8.27
N ARG A 10 -13.21 -5.33 8.49
CA ARG A 10 -14.01 -5.23 9.72
C ARG A 10 -14.99 -6.40 9.83
N SER A 11 -15.69 -6.78 8.76
CA SER A 11 -16.63 -7.92 8.79
C SER A 11 -15.92 -9.24 9.07
N MET A 12 -14.71 -9.46 8.54
CA MET A 12 -13.91 -10.65 8.84
C MET A 12 -13.50 -10.78 10.31
N VAL A 13 -13.44 -9.67 11.04
CA VAL A 13 -12.97 -9.65 12.44
C VAL A 13 -14.11 -9.45 13.44
N LYS A 14 -15.33 -9.10 12.98
CA LYS A 14 -16.53 -8.94 13.82
C LYS A 14 -16.92 -10.20 14.59
N ASP A 15 -16.69 -11.39 14.01
CA ASP A 15 -17.01 -12.67 14.67
C ASP A 15 -15.97 -13.10 15.70
N VAL A 16 -14.83 -12.40 15.76
CA VAL A 16 -13.75 -12.69 16.69
C VAL A 16 -14.06 -11.98 18.01
N LYS A 17 -14.32 -12.73 19.09
CA LYS A 17 -14.50 -12.22 20.47
C LYS A 17 -13.21 -11.60 21.06
N LYS A 18 -12.62 -10.63 20.37
CA LYS A 18 -11.45 -9.87 20.81
C LYS A 18 -11.88 -8.44 21.19
N PRO A 19 -11.20 -7.79 22.15
CA PRO A 19 -11.41 -6.38 22.47
C PRO A 19 -11.37 -5.48 21.23
N SER A 20 -12.22 -4.46 21.17
CA SER A 20 -12.36 -3.54 20.02
C SER A 20 -11.03 -2.95 19.56
N GLU A 21 -10.13 -2.65 20.49
CA GLU A 21 -8.80 -2.11 20.20
C GLU A 21 -7.91 -3.09 19.41
N ILE A 22 -8.02 -4.39 19.69
CA ILE A 22 -7.29 -5.42 18.96
C ILE A 22 -7.88 -5.61 17.56
N VAL A 23 -9.20 -5.50 17.43
CA VAL A 23 -9.89 -5.57 16.14
C VAL A 23 -9.43 -4.44 15.22
N GLU A 24 -9.35 -3.21 15.72
CA GLU A 24 -8.85 -2.08 14.94
C GLU A 24 -7.39 -2.23 14.53
N LYS A 25 -6.51 -2.70 15.44
CA LYS A 25 -5.11 -3.00 15.11
C LYS A 25 -4.99 -4.03 13.98
N ILE A 26 -5.82 -5.08 14.00
CA ILE A 26 -5.84 -6.10 12.93
C ILE A 26 -6.30 -5.51 11.59
N VAL A 27 -7.37 -4.70 11.61
CA VAL A 27 -7.89 -4.06 10.40
C VAL A 27 -6.86 -3.10 9.81
N ASN A 28 -6.19 -2.31 10.65
CA ASN A 28 -5.15 -1.38 10.21
C ASN A 28 -3.96 -2.12 9.59
N GLY A 29 -3.47 -3.20 10.21
CA GLY A 29 -2.38 -3.99 9.62
C GLY A 29 -2.75 -4.64 8.28
N LYS A 30 -4.01 -5.06 8.10
CA LYS A 30 -4.49 -5.55 6.79
C LYS A 30 -4.58 -4.44 5.76
N LEU A 31 -4.99 -3.24 6.16
CA LEU A 31 -5.01 -2.08 5.27
C LEU A 31 -3.59 -1.64 4.87
N GLU A 32 -2.64 -1.62 5.81
CA GLU A 32 -1.23 -1.34 5.50
C GLU A 32 -0.67 -2.32 4.47
N LYS A 33 -0.97 -3.62 4.64
CA LYS A 33 -0.60 -4.63 3.65
C LYS A 33 -1.26 -4.39 2.28
N PHE A 34 -2.54 -4.02 2.27
CA PHE A 34 -3.22 -3.67 1.03
C PHE A 34 -2.54 -2.49 0.32
N TYR A 35 -2.13 -1.46 1.07
CA TYR A 35 -1.38 -0.34 0.51
C TYR A 35 -0.04 -0.80 -0.06
N SER A 36 0.73 -1.62 0.67
CA SER A 36 2.03 -2.12 0.20
C SER A 36 1.92 -3.00 -1.05
N ASP A 37 0.79 -3.68 -1.25
CA ASP A 37 0.58 -4.60 -2.38
C ASP A 37 -0.01 -3.88 -3.60
N VAL A 38 -0.87 -2.86 -3.42
CA VAL A 38 -1.66 -2.25 -4.51
C VAL A 38 -1.18 -0.85 -4.90
N CYS A 39 -0.64 -0.07 -3.96
CA CYS A 39 -0.23 1.30 -4.23
C CYS A 39 1.24 1.36 -4.66
N LEU A 40 1.48 1.75 -5.92
CA LEU A 40 2.82 1.79 -6.52
C LEU A 40 3.87 2.48 -5.64
N LEU A 41 3.53 3.61 -5.00
CA LEU A 41 4.49 4.36 -4.18
C LEU A 41 4.82 3.67 -2.84
N GLU A 42 3.94 2.82 -2.34
CA GLU A 42 4.11 2.09 -1.07
C GLU A 42 4.73 0.70 -1.29
N GLN A 43 4.81 0.25 -2.55
CA GLN A 43 5.43 -1.02 -2.91
C GLN A 43 6.95 -0.99 -2.69
N PRO A 44 7.56 -2.12 -2.26
CA PRO A 44 9.01 -2.24 -2.23
C PRO A 44 9.59 -2.13 -3.63
N PHE A 45 10.70 -1.43 -3.75
CA PHE A 45 11.34 -1.21 -5.04
C PHE A 45 12.06 -2.49 -5.49
N VAL A 46 11.74 -2.97 -6.69
CA VAL A 46 12.23 -4.27 -7.21
C VAL A 46 13.76 -4.41 -7.20
N LYS A 47 14.51 -3.31 -7.37
CA LYS A 47 15.98 -3.32 -7.35
C LYS A 47 16.58 -3.13 -5.95
N ILE A 48 15.84 -2.52 -5.03
CA ILE A 48 16.28 -2.19 -3.66
C ILE A 48 15.07 -2.43 -2.74
N PRO A 49 14.81 -3.69 -2.35
CA PRO A 49 13.60 -4.05 -1.62
C PRO A 49 13.48 -3.41 -0.23
N GLU A 50 14.58 -2.88 0.30
CA GLU A 50 14.63 -2.17 1.58
C GLU A 50 13.96 -0.79 1.54
N LYS A 51 13.68 -0.27 0.34
CA LYS A 51 13.04 1.03 0.12
C LYS A 51 11.77 0.87 -0.68
N THR A 52 10.79 1.72 -0.40
CA THR A 52 9.61 1.85 -1.24
C THR A 52 9.92 2.60 -2.53
N VAL A 53 9.09 2.44 -3.56
CA VAL A 53 9.18 3.23 -4.80
C VAL A 53 9.05 4.73 -4.49
N GLY A 54 8.19 5.11 -3.54
CA GLY A 54 8.01 6.49 -3.11
C GLY A 54 9.27 7.10 -2.49
N GLU A 55 9.96 6.35 -1.63
CA GLU A 55 11.25 6.77 -1.07
C GLU A 55 12.32 6.90 -2.16
N TYR A 56 12.38 5.93 -3.08
CA TYR A 56 13.31 5.99 -4.20
C TYR A 56 13.08 7.24 -5.07
N VAL A 57 11.82 7.58 -5.37
CA VAL A 57 11.47 8.80 -6.11
C VAL A 57 11.92 10.05 -5.36
N LYS A 58 11.69 10.13 -4.03
CA LYS A 58 12.15 11.26 -3.20
C LYS A 58 13.68 11.41 -3.22
N GLU A 59 14.42 10.30 -3.17
CA GLU A 59 15.88 10.33 -3.29
C GLU A 59 16.34 10.85 -4.65
N GLN A 60 15.65 10.49 -5.74
CA GLN A 60 15.97 11.03 -7.05
C GLN A 60 15.65 12.53 -7.15
N ILE A 61 14.53 12.98 -6.56
CA ILE A 61 14.19 14.42 -6.49
C ILE A 61 15.31 15.19 -5.78
N ALA A 62 15.79 14.69 -4.63
CA ALA A 62 16.88 15.32 -3.89
C ALA A 62 18.19 15.34 -4.69
N LYS A 63 18.46 14.29 -5.47
CA LYS A 63 19.67 14.16 -6.29
C LYS A 63 19.68 15.09 -7.50
N PHE A 64 18.55 15.24 -8.18
CA PHE A 64 18.45 16.02 -9.42
C PHE A 64 17.98 17.47 -9.19
N GLY A 65 17.39 17.77 -8.03
CA GLY A 65 16.85 19.09 -7.72
C GLY A 65 15.56 19.43 -8.47
N GLU A 66 14.96 18.46 -9.15
CA GLU A 66 13.75 18.62 -9.95
C GLU A 66 12.61 17.76 -9.39
N ASN A 67 11.38 18.25 -9.54
CA ASN A 67 10.20 17.52 -9.08
C ASN A 67 9.86 16.36 -10.02
N ILE A 68 9.85 15.13 -9.50
CA ILE A 68 9.53 13.91 -10.25
C ILE A 68 8.17 13.39 -9.79
N VAL A 69 7.21 13.29 -10.73
CA VAL A 69 5.85 12.83 -10.44
C VAL A 69 5.44 11.71 -11.39
N ILE A 70 5.04 10.57 -10.82
CA ILE A 70 4.43 9.48 -11.58
C ILE A 70 2.96 9.84 -11.83
N ARG A 71 2.63 10.30 -13.04
CA ARG A 71 1.25 10.70 -13.38
C ARG A 71 0.31 9.52 -13.55
N ARG A 72 0.70 8.54 -14.37
CA ARG A 72 -0.11 7.36 -14.74
C ARG A 72 0.81 6.23 -15.16
N PHE A 73 0.38 4.99 -14.95
CA PHE A 73 1.02 3.79 -15.47
C PHE A 73 -0.05 2.80 -15.92
N VAL A 74 0.31 1.90 -16.83
CA VAL A 74 -0.55 0.79 -17.27
C VAL A 74 0.30 -0.47 -17.28
N ARG A 75 -0.24 -1.57 -16.76
CA ARG A 75 0.37 -2.90 -16.79
C ARG A 75 -0.50 -3.82 -17.64
N PHE A 76 0.03 -4.27 -18.77
CA PHE A 76 -0.61 -5.30 -19.59
C PHE A 76 -0.06 -6.67 -19.20
N ARG A 77 -0.94 -7.67 -19.13
CA ARG A 77 -0.59 -9.07 -18.91
C ARG A 77 -1.45 -9.93 -19.83
N LEU A 78 -0.83 -10.87 -20.54
CA LEU A 78 -1.58 -11.79 -21.41
C LEU A 78 -2.33 -12.82 -20.55
N GLY A 79 -3.65 -12.93 -20.74
CA GLY A 79 -4.51 -13.92 -20.08
C GLY A 79 -5.19 -13.46 -18.77
N GLU A 80 -4.99 -12.21 -18.35
CA GLU A 80 -5.81 -11.49 -17.37
C GLU A 80 -6.38 -10.22 -18.02
#